data_AF-A0A1L6TAB0-F1
#
_entry.id   AF-A0A1L6TAB0-F1
#
_cell.length_a   1.000
_cell.length_b   1.000
_cell.length_c   1.000
_cell.angle_alpha   90.00
_cell.angle_beta   90.00
_cell.angle_gamma   90.00
#
_symmetry.space_group_name_H-M   'P 1'
#
loop_
_entity.id
_entity.type
_entity.pdbx_description
1 polymer ?
#
loop_
_entity_poly.entity_id
_entity_poly.type
_entity_poly.pdbx_seq_one_letter_code
_entity_poly.pdbx_strand_id
1 'polypeptide(L)'
;MCKTICTGALLISALIAMNAFAADAAVTTKATTPTKTDTQASNLDKKSNKKPVQHSGPDNDKNKAQQPQSLAVDLITAYQQALQKDPTLKAAAATYQAQQQLTPIARAGLLPQIVGTANTQGNRQSPSAPERYNSHGFSLTLTQSIFSYSNWKTLAQSYPQVAGAAADYESAKQSLILRVAQTYLDILQAEDELKAAQANEDALAETLKQSQQRFNVGLVAITDVQTTRASYESAIATRVQAENTVANNQEALAEITGVIQKNLIPMRYDIPLTKPMPNNIDNWVAAALKGNPALASARYDQDAGNDAVGIAAGAFIPTLDGTATYTRAASNASAAGAQSSLAQSGQLSATWNLFQGGADYATYKQASYTAKATASNYVNTERSTTTKTRQDFLSVIAGIGTVNAYKQAVISSESSLKSFQAGYAVGTETIVNVLDAQKKLFDSRSSYAQQKYQYIIDTLNLKADTGSLAIDDLKKINSWLQVKHS
;
A
#
# COMPACT_ATOMS: atom_id res chain seq x y z
N MET A 1 13.96 -11.88 -43.35
CA MET A 1 14.48 -13.12 -43.96
C MET A 1 15.57 -13.83 -43.14
N CYS A 2 16.37 -13.14 -42.31
CA CYS A 2 17.40 -13.83 -41.49
C CYS A 2 16.85 -14.50 -40.19
N LYS A 3 15.60 -14.24 -39.79
CA LYS A 3 14.98 -14.83 -38.57
C LYS A 3 14.25 -16.17 -38.80
N THR A 4 13.94 -16.52 -40.04
CA THR A 4 13.22 -17.77 -40.38
C THR A 4 14.15 -18.99 -40.41
N ILE A 5 15.47 -18.77 -40.52
CA ILE A 5 16.47 -19.84 -40.60
C ILE A 5 16.88 -20.33 -39.20
N CYS A 6 16.88 -19.45 -38.19
CA CYS A 6 17.14 -19.84 -36.79
C CYS A 6 16.02 -20.69 -36.16
N THR A 7 14.77 -20.50 -36.57
CA THR A 7 13.62 -21.30 -36.07
C THR A 7 13.61 -22.73 -36.63
N GLY A 8 14.09 -22.93 -37.86
CA GLY A 8 14.25 -24.27 -38.44
C GLY A 8 15.30 -25.12 -37.72
N ALA A 9 16.40 -24.51 -37.28
CA ALA A 9 17.47 -25.20 -36.56
C ALA A 9 17.04 -25.67 -35.15
N LEU A 10 16.17 -24.90 -34.47
CA LEU A 10 15.65 -25.24 -33.14
C LEU A 10 14.64 -26.40 -33.16
N LEU A 11 13.79 -26.49 -34.19
CA LEU A 11 12.86 -27.60 -34.40
C LEU A 11 13.57 -28.92 -34.70
N ILE A 12 14.65 -28.89 -35.49
CA ILE A 12 15.47 -30.08 -35.78
C ILE A 12 16.23 -30.54 -34.53
N SER A 13 16.75 -29.60 -33.73
CA SER A 13 17.46 -29.89 -32.48
C SER A 13 16.54 -30.53 -31.42
N ALA A 14 15.28 -30.07 -31.33
CA ALA A 14 14.28 -30.64 -30.43
C ALA A 14 13.83 -32.05 -30.85
N LEU A 15 13.72 -32.31 -32.17
CA LEU A 15 13.43 -33.65 -32.69
C LEU A 15 14.57 -34.65 -32.38
N ILE A 16 15.82 -34.21 -32.45
CA ILE A 16 16.99 -35.05 -32.14
C ILE A 16 17.08 -35.35 -30.63
N ALA A 17 16.77 -34.37 -29.78
CA ALA A 17 16.77 -34.56 -28.32
C ALA A 17 15.66 -35.51 -27.84
N MET A 18 14.48 -35.51 -28.49
CA MET A 18 13.39 -36.45 -28.17
C MET A 18 13.72 -37.91 -28.52
N ASN A 19 14.48 -38.15 -29.60
CA ASN A 19 14.92 -39.50 -29.96
C ASN A 19 15.95 -40.09 -28.99
N ALA A 20 16.80 -39.26 -28.37
CA ALA A 20 17.82 -39.71 -27.41
C ALA A 20 17.20 -40.16 -26.06
N PHE A 21 16.11 -39.52 -25.61
CA PHE A 21 15.48 -39.83 -24.33
C PHE A 21 14.63 -41.12 -24.35
N ALA A 22 14.17 -41.54 -25.54
CA ALA A 22 13.39 -42.77 -25.69
C ALA A 22 14.25 -44.06 -25.65
N ALA A 23 15.57 -43.96 -25.88
CA ALA A 23 16.48 -45.11 -25.90
C ALA A 23 16.85 -45.62 -24.49
N ASP A 24 16.80 -44.76 -23.47
CA ASP A 24 17.31 -45.08 -22.12
C ASP A 24 16.24 -45.69 -21.18
N ALA A 25 14.96 -45.56 -21.53
CA ALA A 25 13.84 -46.06 -20.72
C ALA A 25 13.48 -47.55 -20.96
N ALA A 26 14.20 -48.24 -21.85
CA ALA A 26 13.88 -49.62 -22.25
C ALA A 26 14.62 -50.72 -21.43
N VAL A 27 15.52 -50.36 -20.52
CA VAL A 27 16.32 -51.34 -19.76
C VAL A 27 16.06 -51.19 -18.26
N THR A 28 14.90 -51.64 -17.77
CA THR A 28 14.73 -52.22 -16.41
C THR A 28 13.27 -52.56 -16.14
N THR A 29 12.87 -53.80 -16.42
CA THR A 29 11.78 -54.46 -15.68
C THR A 29 11.96 -55.98 -15.82
N LYS A 30 12.53 -56.62 -14.78
CA LYS A 30 12.50 -58.08 -14.61
C LYS A 30 11.70 -58.40 -13.35
N ALA A 31 10.84 -59.41 -13.49
CA ALA A 31 9.70 -59.77 -12.66
C ALA A 31 10.00 -60.18 -11.21
N THR A 32 9.01 -60.03 -10.32
CA THR A 32 8.81 -60.94 -9.17
C THR A 32 7.34 -60.96 -8.73
N THR A 33 6.79 -62.18 -8.58
CA THR A 33 5.42 -62.54 -8.14
C THR A 33 5.27 -62.49 -6.61
N PRO A 34 4.04 -62.51 -6.04
CA PRO A 34 3.76 -62.10 -4.66
C PRO A 34 3.61 -63.28 -3.68
N THR A 35 3.74 -63.00 -2.38
CA THR A 35 3.29 -63.89 -1.29
C THR A 35 2.54 -63.09 -0.21
N LYS A 36 1.43 -63.65 0.25
CA LYS A 36 0.48 -63.15 1.27
C LYS A 36 1.11 -62.94 2.65
N THR A 37 0.61 -62.01 3.46
CA THR A 37 0.16 -62.32 4.85
C THR A 37 -0.79 -61.26 5.43
N ASP A 38 -1.87 -61.80 6.00
CA ASP A 38 -2.84 -61.38 7.01
C ASP A 38 -2.89 -59.98 7.66
N THR A 39 -4.13 -59.49 7.63
CA THR A 39 -4.94 -58.72 8.58
C THR A 39 -4.66 -58.99 10.06
N GLN A 40 -4.61 -57.92 10.88
CA GLN A 40 -5.38 -57.84 12.14
C GLN A 40 -5.47 -56.40 12.67
N ALA A 41 -6.67 -56.08 13.14
CA ALA A 41 -7.08 -54.81 13.74
C ALA A 41 -7.08 -54.91 15.27
N SER A 42 -6.92 -53.79 15.98
CA SER A 42 -7.59 -53.61 17.28
C SER A 42 -7.69 -52.14 17.73
N ASN A 43 -8.92 -51.79 18.05
CA ASN A 43 -9.48 -50.63 18.75
C ASN A 43 -8.84 -50.22 20.10
N LEU A 44 -9.15 -48.95 20.48
CA LEU A 44 -9.55 -48.38 21.78
C LEU A 44 -9.11 -49.09 23.09
N ASP A 45 -8.71 -48.43 24.18
CA ASP A 45 -9.47 -47.41 24.92
C ASP A 45 -8.66 -46.90 26.16
N LYS A 46 -8.96 -45.68 26.60
CA LYS A 46 -9.00 -45.16 28.01
C LYS A 46 -7.77 -45.00 28.95
N LYS A 47 -7.76 -43.77 29.54
CA LYS A 47 -7.75 -43.39 30.98
C LYS A 47 -6.45 -42.91 31.67
N SER A 48 -6.54 -41.64 32.13
CA SER A 48 -6.45 -41.20 33.55
C SER A 48 -5.15 -40.58 34.12
N ASN A 49 -5.32 -39.37 34.68
CA ASN A 49 -4.89 -38.83 36.00
C ASN A 49 -3.65 -37.91 36.18
N LYS A 50 -3.98 -36.69 36.64
CA LYS A 50 -3.51 -35.90 37.81
C LYS A 50 -2.00 -35.59 38.07
N LYS A 51 -1.67 -34.28 37.91
CA LYS A 51 -1.23 -33.25 38.91
C LYS A 51 0.12 -33.44 39.69
N PRO A 52 0.66 -32.37 40.33
CA PRO A 52 1.52 -31.29 39.84
C PRO A 52 2.94 -31.31 40.45
N VAL A 53 3.88 -30.48 39.97
CA VAL A 53 5.15 -30.21 40.69
C VAL A 53 5.45 -28.71 40.69
N GLN A 54 5.54 -28.14 41.90
CA GLN A 54 6.23 -26.89 42.20
C GLN A 54 7.70 -27.20 42.48
N HIS A 55 8.61 -26.38 41.95
CA HIS A 55 9.93 -26.23 42.55
C HIS A 55 10.36 -24.76 42.52
N SER A 56 10.67 -24.26 43.71
CA SER A 56 11.23 -22.97 44.06
C SER A 56 12.75 -23.02 44.02
N GLY A 57 13.41 -22.00 43.47
CA GLY A 57 14.86 -21.79 43.58
C GLY A 57 15.30 -20.57 42.78
N PRO A 58 16.05 -19.60 43.37
CA PRO A 58 16.21 -18.26 42.84
C PRO A 58 17.44 -18.16 41.93
N ASP A 59 17.32 -17.58 40.74
CA ASP A 59 18.51 -17.21 39.98
C ASP A 59 18.33 -15.96 39.12
N ASN A 60 19.21 -15.00 39.40
CA ASN A 60 19.73 -13.96 38.53
C ASN A 60 18.77 -12.91 37.95
N ASP A 61 18.50 -11.96 38.83
CA ASP A 61 18.18 -10.57 38.55
C ASP A 61 19.37 -9.83 37.90
N LYS A 62 19.78 -10.24 36.68
CA LYS A 62 20.77 -9.53 35.84
C LYS A 62 20.48 -9.72 34.35
N ASN A 63 19.25 -9.49 33.93
CA ASN A 63 18.99 -9.13 32.53
C ASN A 63 17.72 -8.28 32.40
N LYS A 64 17.71 -7.13 33.08
CA LYS A 64 16.97 -5.99 32.53
C LYS A 64 17.67 -5.65 31.22
N ALA A 65 17.15 -6.21 30.12
CA ALA A 65 17.36 -5.68 28.79
C ALA A 65 17.24 -4.16 28.92
N GLN A 66 18.37 -3.48 28.77
CA GLN A 66 18.41 -2.03 28.65
C GLN A 66 17.48 -1.71 27.49
N GLN A 67 16.28 -1.24 27.81
CA GLN A 67 15.50 -0.47 26.85
C GLN A 67 16.47 0.59 26.32
N PRO A 68 16.69 0.68 25.00
CA PRO A 68 17.56 1.72 24.47
C PRO A 68 17.05 3.02 25.06
N GLN A 69 17.93 3.71 25.81
CA GLN A 69 17.60 5.00 26.36
C GLN A 69 17.02 5.82 25.21
N SER A 70 15.79 6.30 25.39
CA SER A 70 14.98 6.88 24.33
C SER A 70 15.65 8.16 23.84
N LEU A 71 16.58 8.02 22.91
CA LEU A 71 17.04 9.10 22.07
C LEU A 71 15.78 9.63 21.37
N ALA A 72 15.53 10.92 21.51
CA ALA A 72 14.36 11.56 20.92
C ALA A 72 14.37 11.26 19.42
N VAL A 73 13.25 10.75 18.91
CA VAL A 73 13.18 10.27 17.54
C VAL A 73 12.95 11.45 16.60
N ASP A 74 13.82 11.60 15.62
CA ASP A 74 13.70 12.61 14.57
C ASP A 74 12.83 12.08 13.41
N LEU A 75 12.36 12.98 12.55
CA LEU A 75 11.45 12.64 11.46
C LEU A 75 12.07 11.63 10.48
N ILE A 76 13.38 11.71 10.26
CA ILE A 76 14.11 10.81 9.37
C ILE A 76 14.17 9.39 9.94
N THR A 77 14.45 9.25 11.25
CA THR A 77 14.47 7.94 11.89
C THR A 77 13.09 7.30 11.89
N ALA A 78 12.02 8.06 12.14
CA ALA A 78 10.66 7.58 12.03
C ALA A 78 10.34 7.09 10.60
N TYR A 79 10.75 7.84 9.58
CA TYR A 79 10.59 7.43 8.18
C TYR A 79 11.39 6.16 7.83
N GLN A 80 12.63 6.04 8.29
CA GLN A 80 13.45 4.83 8.04
C GLN A 80 12.83 3.59 8.69
N GLN A 81 12.28 3.71 9.89
CA GLN A 81 11.56 2.62 10.55
C GLN A 81 10.30 2.25 9.76
N ALA A 82 9.52 3.24 9.35
CA ALA A 82 8.34 3.05 8.52
C ALA A 82 8.65 2.35 7.19
N LEU A 83 9.73 2.74 6.50
CA LEU A 83 10.16 2.12 5.24
C LEU A 83 10.39 0.61 5.37
N GLN A 84 10.88 0.15 6.54
CA GLN A 84 11.15 -1.26 6.79
C GLN A 84 9.93 -2.03 7.30
N LYS A 85 8.98 -1.36 7.95
CA LYS A 85 7.91 -2.02 8.72
C LYS A 85 6.50 -1.80 8.20
N ASP A 86 6.24 -0.72 7.46
CA ASP A 86 4.91 -0.36 6.98
C ASP A 86 4.29 -1.47 6.11
N PRO A 87 3.16 -2.08 6.53
CA PRO A 87 2.51 -3.14 5.79
C PRO A 87 1.91 -2.63 4.48
N THR A 88 1.49 -1.37 4.40
CA THR A 88 0.84 -0.82 3.20
C THR A 88 1.82 -0.63 2.04
N LEU A 89 3.04 -0.12 2.31
CA LEU A 89 4.11 -0.09 1.31
C LEU A 89 4.57 -1.50 0.90
N LYS A 90 4.67 -2.43 1.85
CA LYS A 90 5.03 -3.83 1.54
C LYS A 90 4.00 -4.50 0.63
N ALA A 91 2.71 -4.27 0.89
CA ALA A 91 1.64 -4.76 0.02
C ALA A 91 1.76 -4.15 -1.38
N ALA A 92 2.01 -2.83 -1.50
CA ALA A 92 2.21 -2.17 -2.78
C ALA A 92 3.42 -2.75 -3.55
N ALA A 93 4.54 -3.01 -2.85
CA ALA A 93 5.72 -3.63 -3.45
C ALA A 93 5.45 -5.05 -3.95
N ALA A 94 4.74 -5.87 -3.17
CA ALA A 94 4.37 -7.23 -3.56
C ALA A 94 3.39 -7.23 -4.75
N THR A 95 2.41 -6.32 -4.76
CA THR A 95 1.51 -6.11 -5.91
C THR A 95 2.30 -5.73 -7.15
N TYR A 96 3.23 -4.78 -7.06
CA TYR A 96 4.09 -4.42 -8.19
C TYR A 96 4.91 -5.61 -8.71
N GLN A 97 5.51 -6.41 -7.82
CA GLN A 97 6.24 -7.62 -8.21
C GLN A 97 5.34 -8.67 -8.87
N ALA A 98 4.10 -8.81 -8.42
CA ALA A 98 3.12 -9.69 -9.06
C ALA A 98 2.75 -9.18 -10.46
N GLN A 99 2.52 -7.88 -10.61
CA GLN A 99 2.19 -7.27 -11.91
C GLN A 99 3.36 -7.38 -12.90
N GLN A 100 4.61 -7.30 -12.45
CA GLN A 100 5.78 -7.57 -13.30
C GLN A 100 5.75 -8.96 -13.96
N GLN A 101 5.07 -9.95 -13.38
CA GLN A 101 4.92 -11.28 -13.97
C GLN A 101 3.96 -11.31 -15.17
N LEU A 102 3.15 -10.27 -15.40
CA LEU A 102 2.27 -10.20 -16.57
C LEU A 102 3.04 -10.25 -17.88
N THR A 103 4.23 -9.62 -17.97
CA THR A 103 5.03 -9.64 -19.21
C THR A 103 5.58 -11.03 -19.53
N PRO A 104 6.23 -11.76 -18.60
CA PRO A 104 6.59 -13.17 -18.81
C PRO A 104 5.39 -14.07 -19.15
N ILE A 105 4.26 -13.91 -18.45
CA ILE A 105 3.04 -14.69 -18.71
C ILE A 105 2.51 -14.43 -20.12
N ALA A 106 2.41 -13.17 -20.53
CA ALA A 106 1.97 -12.80 -21.87
C ALA A 106 2.95 -13.29 -22.95
N ARG A 107 4.25 -13.25 -22.68
CA ARG A 107 5.28 -13.78 -23.59
C ARG A 107 5.19 -15.30 -23.73
N ALA A 108 4.82 -16.03 -22.68
CA ALA A 108 4.69 -17.48 -22.72
C ALA A 108 3.69 -17.95 -23.79
N GLY A 109 2.63 -17.17 -24.05
CA GLY A 109 1.66 -17.44 -25.12
C GLY A 109 2.24 -17.39 -26.55
N LEU A 110 3.45 -16.84 -26.72
CA LEU A 110 4.18 -16.81 -28.00
C LEU A 110 5.29 -17.87 -28.07
N LEU A 111 5.57 -18.56 -26.97
CA LEU A 111 6.62 -19.58 -26.87
C LEU A 111 6.06 -20.98 -27.08
N PRO A 112 6.91 -21.97 -27.41
CA PRO A 112 6.44 -23.34 -27.57
C PRO A 112 5.95 -23.90 -26.24
N GLN A 113 4.78 -24.52 -26.26
CA GLN A 113 4.15 -25.17 -25.12
C GLN A 113 4.27 -26.68 -25.27
N ILE A 114 4.77 -27.37 -24.25
CA ILE A 114 4.91 -28.83 -24.24
C ILE A 114 4.03 -29.40 -23.15
N VAL A 115 3.12 -30.29 -23.51
CA VAL A 115 2.20 -30.95 -22.57
C VAL A 115 2.36 -32.46 -22.71
N GLY A 116 2.67 -33.12 -21.59
CA GLY A 116 2.67 -34.57 -21.46
C GLY A 116 1.38 -35.04 -20.79
N THR A 117 0.69 -35.99 -21.39
CA THR A 117 -0.48 -36.64 -20.81
C THR A 117 -0.25 -38.13 -20.72
N ALA A 118 -0.62 -38.72 -19.59
CA ALA A 118 -0.59 -40.16 -19.37
C ALA A 118 -1.95 -40.59 -18.82
N ASN A 119 -2.50 -41.67 -19.35
CA ASN A 119 -3.80 -42.16 -18.93
C ASN A 119 -3.83 -43.69 -18.87
N THR A 120 -4.69 -44.21 -17.99
CA THR A 120 -5.09 -45.60 -17.96
C THR A 120 -6.62 -45.66 -17.95
N GLN A 121 -7.20 -46.51 -18.77
CA GLN A 121 -8.66 -46.62 -18.92
C GLN A 121 -9.06 -48.09 -18.87
N GLY A 122 -10.08 -48.39 -18.07
CA GLY A 122 -10.72 -49.69 -18.05
C GLY A 122 -11.88 -49.68 -19.04
N ASN A 123 -11.77 -50.49 -20.09
CA ASN A 123 -12.74 -50.54 -21.18
C ASN A 123 -13.61 -51.78 -21.04
N ARG A 124 -14.90 -51.62 -21.33
CA ARG A 124 -15.84 -52.72 -21.47
C ARG A 124 -16.52 -52.58 -22.83
N GLN A 125 -16.17 -53.46 -23.75
CA GLN A 125 -16.69 -53.46 -25.10
C GLN A 125 -17.67 -54.63 -25.26
N SER A 126 -18.79 -54.40 -25.94
CA SER A 126 -19.81 -55.44 -26.11
C SER A 126 -20.55 -55.35 -27.45
N PRO A 127 -19.92 -55.78 -28.55
CA PRO A 127 -20.64 -56.38 -29.65
C PRO A 127 -20.40 -57.90 -29.66
N SER A 128 -21.49 -58.67 -29.57
CA SER A 128 -21.60 -60.15 -29.59
C SER A 128 -20.79 -60.99 -28.58
N ALA A 129 -19.69 -60.49 -28.00
CA ALA A 129 -18.95 -61.10 -26.90
C ALA A 129 -18.46 -60.01 -25.91
N PRO A 130 -18.81 -60.06 -24.61
CA PRO A 130 -18.37 -59.06 -23.64
C PRO A 130 -16.86 -59.17 -23.39
N GLU A 131 -16.14 -58.09 -23.70
CA GLU A 131 -14.70 -58.01 -23.47
C GLU A 131 -14.39 -56.91 -22.45
N ARG A 132 -13.46 -57.19 -21.53
CA ARG A 132 -12.90 -56.22 -20.60
C ARG A 132 -11.40 -56.15 -20.81
N TYR A 133 -10.89 -54.96 -21.06
CA TYR A 133 -9.47 -54.75 -21.24
C TYR A 133 -9.07 -53.37 -20.73
N ASN A 134 -7.80 -53.23 -20.39
CA ASN A 134 -7.20 -51.97 -20.01
C ASN A 134 -6.47 -51.37 -21.22
N SER A 135 -6.57 -50.05 -21.36
CA SER A 135 -5.74 -49.29 -22.27
C SER A 135 -4.89 -48.29 -21.50
N HIS A 136 -3.64 -48.17 -21.92
CA HIS A 136 -2.67 -47.22 -21.41
C HIS A 136 -2.27 -46.30 -22.55
N GLY A 137 -2.23 -45.00 -22.27
CA GLY A 137 -1.84 -43.97 -23.23
C GLY A 137 -0.79 -43.06 -22.63
N PHE A 138 0.20 -42.71 -23.44
CA PHE A 138 1.14 -41.63 -23.18
C PHE A 138 1.20 -40.75 -24.43
N SER A 139 1.00 -39.45 -24.27
CA SER A 139 1.07 -38.47 -25.35
C SER A 139 1.94 -37.29 -24.92
N LEU A 140 2.79 -36.83 -25.82
CA LEU A 140 3.54 -35.60 -25.70
C LEU A 140 3.16 -34.69 -26.86
N THR A 141 2.62 -33.52 -26.55
CA THR A 141 2.15 -32.55 -27.54
C THR A 141 2.96 -31.26 -27.39
N LEU A 142 3.64 -30.86 -28.47
CA LEU A 142 4.30 -29.57 -28.62
C LEU A 142 3.40 -28.67 -29.47
N THR A 143 3.00 -27.51 -28.95
CA THR A 143 2.22 -26.49 -29.67
C THR A 143 3.00 -25.20 -29.75
N GLN A 144 3.16 -24.64 -30.93
CA GLN A 144 3.79 -23.34 -31.17
C GLN A 144 2.83 -22.45 -31.95
N SER A 145 2.49 -21.29 -31.40
CA SER A 145 1.74 -20.29 -32.15
C SER A 145 2.66 -19.63 -33.18
N ILE A 146 2.35 -19.80 -34.47
CA ILE A 146 3.09 -19.18 -35.57
C ILE A 146 2.58 -17.76 -35.79
N PHE A 147 1.27 -17.58 -35.74
CA PHE A 147 0.62 -16.28 -35.84
C PHE A 147 -0.66 -16.23 -35.00
N SER A 148 -0.70 -15.29 -34.06
CA SER A 148 -1.90 -14.96 -33.29
C SER A 148 -1.89 -13.46 -32.95
N TYR A 149 -2.80 -12.69 -33.56
CA TYR A 149 -2.88 -11.25 -33.31
C TYR A 149 -3.22 -10.94 -31.85
N SER A 150 -4.10 -11.74 -31.24
CA SER A 150 -4.46 -11.60 -29.83
C SER A 150 -3.26 -11.81 -28.91
N ASN A 151 -2.43 -12.83 -29.12
CA ASN A 151 -1.25 -13.08 -28.28
C ASN A 151 -0.22 -11.94 -28.37
N TRP A 152 0.00 -11.37 -29.57
CA TRP A 152 0.85 -10.20 -29.73
C TRP A 152 0.27 -8.96 -29.02
N LYS A 153 -1.04 -8.76 -29.08
CA LYS A 153 -1.71 -7.67 -28.36
C LYS A 153 -1.74 -7.87 -26.85
N THR A 154 -1.84 -9.10 -26.35
CA THR A 154 -1.69 -9.44 -24.93
C THR A 154 -0.28 -9.11 -24.44
N LEU A 155 0.76 -9.40 -25.23
CA LEU A 155 2.11 -8.97 -24.91
C LEU A 155 2.24 -7.44 -24.91
N ALA A 156 1.67 -6.77 -25.91
CA ALA A 156 1.66 -5.31 -25.98
C ALA A 156 1.00 -4.67 -24.75
N GLN A 157 -0.17 -5.18 -24.34
CA GLN A 157 -0.93 -4.74 -23.16
C GLN A 157 -0.15 -4.92 -21.84
N SER A 158 0.67 -5.98 -21.75
CA SER A 158 1.42 -6.26 -20.53
C SER A 158 2.42 -5.13 -20.18
N TYR A 159 2.95 -4.40 -21.17
CA TYR A 159 3.90 -3.31 -20.93
C TYR A 159 3.28 -2.10 -20.21
N PRO A 160 2.17 -1.48 -20.69
CA PRO A 160 1.51 -0.41 -19.95
C PRO A 160 0.97 -0.90 -18.61
N GLN A 161 0.48 -2.14 -18.48
CA GLN A 161 0.06 -2.67 -17.17
C GLN A 161 1.20 -2.69 -16.15
N VAL A 162 2.40 -3.15 -16.53
CA VAL A 162 3.58 -3.14 -15.66
C VAL A 162 4.05 -1.71 -15.37
N ALA A 163 3.97 -0.81 -16.36
CA ALA A 163 4.34 0.59 -16.19
C ALA A 163 3.36 1.34 -15.25
N GLY A 164 2.06 1.06 -15.33
CA GLY A 164 1.03 1.55 -14.41
C GLY A 164 1.30 1.06 -12.99
N ALA A 165 1.56 -0.23 -12.82
CA ALA A 165 1.90 -0.80 -11.51
C ALA A 165 3.19 -0.19 -10.91
N ALA A 166 4.17 0.17 -11.73
CA ALA A 166 5.35 0.89 -11.28
C ALA A 166 5.00 2.31 -10.79
N ALA A 167 4.15 3.03 -11.51
CA ALA A 167 3.68 4.35 -11.14
C ALA A 167 2.83 4.32 -9.85
N ASP A 168 1.99 3.31 -9.66
CA ASP A 168 1.25 3.08 -8.41
C ASP A 168 2.19 2.83 -7.23
N TYR A 169 3.27 2.07 -7.45
CA TYR A 169 4.27 1.84 -6.41
C TYR A 169 5.02 3.13 -6.04
N GLU A 170 5.36 3.99 -7.00
CA GLU A 170 5.92 5.32 -6.72
C GLU A 170 4.93 6.22 -5.97
N SER A 171 3.64 6.18 -6.32
CA SER A 171 2.57 6.87 -5.57
C SER A 171 2.49 6.37 -4.12
N ALA A 172 2.60 5.06 -3.90
CA ALA A 172 2.61 4.46 -2.57
C ALA A 172 3.83 4.91 -1.74
N LYS A 173 5.01 5.05 -2.34
CA LYS A 173 6.19 5.60 -1.66
C LYS A 173 5.99 7.05 -1.23
N GLN A 174 5.45 7.90 -2.09
CA GLN A 174 5.14 9.29 -1.74
C GLN A 174 4.06 9.38 -0.65
N SER A 175 3.06 8.51 -0.72
CA SER A 175 2.03 8.38 0.31
C SER A 175 2.61 7.96 1.66
N LEU A 176 3.64 7.10 1.69
CA LEU A 176 4.34 6.77 2.93
C LEU A 176 5.06 8.00 3.51
N ILE A 177 5.77 8.76 2.67
CA ILE A 177 6.45 9.99 3.10
C ILE A 177 5.45 10.96 3.73
N LEU A 178 4.31 11.20 3.06
CA LEU A 178 3.26 12.09 3.57
C LEU A 178 2.65 11.60 4.87
N ARG A 179 2.26 10.32 4.97
CA ARG A 179 1.64 9.79 6.19
C ARG A 179 2.58 9.88 7.39
N VAL A 180 3.86 9.51 7.22
CA VAL A 180 4.84 9.62 8.31
C VAL A 180 5.02 11.08 8.72
N ALA A 181 5.17 11.99 7.76
CA ALA A 181 5.32 13.41 8.07
C ALA A 181 4.07 13.99 8.76
N GLN A 182 2.88 13.70 8.25
CA GLN A 182 1.60 14.12 8.82
C GLN A 182 1.48 13.65 10.27
N THR A 183 1.59 12.33 10.51
CA THR A 183 1.41 11.78 11.86
C THR A 183 2.49 12.26 12.83
N TYR A 184 3.73 12.44 12.37
CA TYR A 184 4.79 13.03 13.19
C TYR A 184 4.46 14.47 13.60
N LEU A 185 4.02 15.30 12.65
CA LEU A 185 3.64 16.69 12.91
C LEU A 185 2.36 16.80 13.74
N ASP A 186 1.43 15.86 13.60
CA ASP A 186 0.21 15.78 14.43
C ASP A 186 0.52 15.48 15.89
N ILE A 187 1.54 14.65 16.18
CA ILE A 187 2.00 14.46 17.56
C ILE A 187 2.62 15.74 18.10
N LEU A 188 3.49 16.40 17.32
CA LEU A 188 4.10 17.66 17.76
C LEU A 188 3.07 18.78 17.98
N GLN A 189 2.03 18.84 17.14
CA GLN A 189 0.89 19.73 17.34
C GLN A 189 0.15 19.42 18.65
N ALA A 190 -0.18 18.15 18.87
CA ALA A 190 -0.88 17.72 20.08
C ALA A 190 -0.04 17.96 21.36
N GLU A 191 1.28 17.81 21.29
CA GLU A 191 2.19 18.13 22.39
C GLU A 191 2.24 19.64 22.68
N ASP A 192 2.27 20.49 21.65
CA ASP A 192 2.22 21.95 21.82
C ASP A 192 0.86 22.40 22.40
N GLU A 193 -0.23 21.76 21.97
CA GLU A 193 -1.58 22.01 22.51
C GLU A 193 -1.71 21.53 23.96
N LEU A 194 -1.15 20.36 24.31
CA LEU A 194 -1.10 19.88 25.68
C LEU A 194 -0.33 20.84 26.60
N LYS A 195 0.83 21.34 26.15
CA LYS A 195 1.60 22.34 26.91
C LYS A 195 0.80 23.62 27.11
N ALA A 196 0.07 24.08 26.08
CA ALA A 196 -0.80 25.24 26.20
C ALA A 196 -1.96 25.00 27.18
N ALA A 197 -2.56 23.81 27.16
CA ALA A 197 -3.65 23.43 28.06
C ALA A 197 -3.18 23.34 29.52
N GLN A 198 -2.01 22.74 29.77
CA GLN A 198 -1.38 22.70 31.09
C GLN A 198 -1.09 24.10 31.61
N ALA A 199 -0.49 24.97 30.80
CA ALA A 199 -0.22 26.35 31.19
C ALA A 199 -1.50 27.15 31.49
N ASN A 200 -2.61 26.86 30.79
CA ASN A 200 -3.91 27.48 31.05
C ASN A 200 -4.55 26.95 32.35
N GLU A 201 -4.47 25.64 32.60
CA GLU A 201 -4.90 25.02 33.88
C GLU A 201 -4.15 25.63 35.06
N ASP A 202 -2.82 25.73 34.99
CA ASP A 202 -1.98 26.32 36.03
C ASP A 202 -2.33 27.80 36.29
N ALA A 203 -2.53 28.58 35.22
CA ALA A 203 -2.92 29.99 35.33
C ALA A 203 -4.31 30.15 35.99
N LEU A 204 -5.26 29.29 35.65
CA LEU A 204 -6.60 29.29 36.24
C LEU A 204 -6.60 28.79 37.69
N ALA A 205 -5.73 27.84 38.04
CA ALA A 205 -5.53 27.39 39.41
C ALA A 205 -5.03 28.53 40.31
N GLU A 206 -4.03 29.29 39.84
CA GLU A 206 -3.51 30.45 40.56
C GLU A 206 -4.56 31.57 40.64
N THR A 207 -5.32 31.79 39.57
CA THR A 207 -6.43 32.77 39.55
C THR A 207 -7.53 32.38 40.55
N LEU A 208 -7.87 31.09 40.66
CA LEU A 208 -8.83 30.57 41.64
C LEU A 208 -8.35 30.79 43.08
N LYS A 209 -7.08 30.51 43.34
CA LYS A 209 -6.45 30.73 44.64
C LYS A 209 -6.48 32.22 45.03
N GLN A 210 -6.18 33.13 44.11
CA GLN A 210 -6.25 34.56 44.34
C GLN A 210 -7.68 35.05 44.61
N SER A 211 -8.66 34.56 43.82
CA SER A 211 -10.08 34.86 44.01
C SER A 211 -10.58 34.39 45.38
N GLN A 212 -10.21 33.19 45.81
CA GLN A 212 -10.55 32.65 47.13
C GLN A 212 -9.95 33.48 48.27
N GLN A 213 -8.68 33.88 48.16
CA GLN A 213 -8.03 34.73 49.16
C GLN A 213 -8.72 36.08 49.28
N ARG A 214 -9.06 36.72 48.16
CA ARG A 214 -9.79 38.00 48.12
C ARG A 214 -11.20 37.87 48.68
N PHE A 215 -11.89 36.75 48.44
CA PHE A 215 -13.21 36.48 49.00
C PHE A 215 -13.15 36.33 50.53
N ASN A 216 -12.15 35.62 51.05
CA ASN A 216 -11.99 35.40 52.49
C ASN A 216 -11.79 36.70 53.29
N VAL A 217 -11.24 37.74 52.65
CA VAL A 217 -11.08 39.09 53.24
C VAL A 217 -12.21 40.06 52.82
N GLY A 218 -13.24 39.57 52.13
CA GLY A 218 -14.43 40.35 51.74
C GLY A 218 -14.24 41.32 50.57
N LEU A 219 -13.19 41.18 49.77
CA LEU A 219 -12.87 42.09 48.65
C LEU A 219 -13.58 41.75 47.34
N VAL A 220 -14.09 40.53 47.17
CA VAL A 220 -14.82 40.07 45.97
C VAL A 220 -16.03 39.24 46.35
N ALA A 221 -17.00 39.10 45.45
CA ALA A 221 -18.21 38.31 45.67
C ALA A 221 -17.95 36.80 45.52
N ILE A 222 -18.80 35.97 46.15
CA ILE A 222 -18.73 34.50 45.99
C ILE A 222 -18.93 34.04 44.54
N THR A 223 -19.64 34.83 43.73
CA THR A 223 -19.85 34.58 42.30
C THR A 223 -18.53 34.51 41.55
N ASP A 224 -17.54 35.35 41.90
CA ASP A 224 -16.24 35.39 41.23
C ASP A 224 -15.44 34.11 41.48
N VAL A 225 -15.53 33.57 42.70
CA VAL A 225 -14.90 32.29 43.07
C VAL A 225 -15.55 31.15 42.29
N GLN A 226 -16.89 31.10 42.23
CA GLN A 226 -17.60 30.03 41.53
C GLN A 226 -17.37 30.07 40.01
N THR A 227 -17.35 31.26 39.40
CA THR A 227 -17.05 31.42 37.96
C THR A 227 -15.61 30.99 37.63
N THR A 228 -14.65 31.34 38.49
CA THR A 228 -13.25 30.93 38.33
C THR A 228 -13.09 29.42 38.52
N ARG A 229 -13.80 28.84 39.49
CA ARG A 229 -13.80 27.39 39.73
C ARG A 229 -14.35 26.63 38.54
N ALA A 230 -15.48 27.07 37.96
CA ALA A 230 -16.04 26.46 36.76
C ALA A 230 -15.06 26.52 35.58
N SER A 231 -14.34 27.64 35.42
CA SER A 231 -13.32 27.81 34.37
C SER A 231 -12.12 26.87 34.58
N TYR A 232 -11.65 26.75 35.82
CA TYR A 232 -10.57 25.82 36.18
C TYR A 232 -10.97 24.36 35.93
N GLU A 233 -12.17 23.95 36.35
CA GLU A 233 -12.69 22.59 36.11
C GLU A 233 -12.83 22.30 34.60
N SER A 234 -13.23 23.29 33.80
CA SER A 234 -13.23 23.18 32.32
C SER A 234 -11.83 23.05 31.72
N ALA A 235 -10.83 23.71 32.32
CA ALA A 235 -9.44 23.62 31.86
C ALA A 235 -8.84 22.23 32.15
N ILE A 236 -9.16 21.62 33.29
CA ILE A 236 -8.79 20.22 33.59
C ILE A 236 -9.35 19.29 32.51
N ALA A 237 -10.63 19.44 32.15
CA ALA A 237 -11.24 18.61 31.11
C ALA A 237 -10.54 18.79 29.75
N THR A 238 -10.15 20.02 29.41
CA THR A 238 -9.40 20.34 28.17
C THR A 238 -8.01 19.70 28.18
N ARG A 239 -7.29 19.77 29.31
CA ARG A 239 -5.97 19.12 29.45
C ARG A 239 -6.08 17.61 29.30
N VAL A 240 -7.05 16.97 29.94
CA VAL A 240 -7.29 15.52 29.83
C VAL A 240 -7.59 15.11 28.39
N GLN A 241 -8.36 15.91 27.64
CA GLN A 241 -8.60 15.67 26.22
C GLN A 241 -7.31 15.79 25.39
N ALA A 242 -6.49 16.81 25.64
CA ALA A 242 -5.20 16.98 24.96
C ALA A 242 -4.23 15.83 25.25
N GLU A 243 -4.18 15.32 26.50
CA GLU A 243 -3.40 14.13 26.87
C GLU A 243 -3.83 12.90 26.06
N ASN A 244 -5.14 12.70 25.90
CA ASN A 244 -5.67 11.62 25.08
C ASN A 244 -5.33 11.78 23.59
N THR A 245 -5.39 13.00 23.05
CA THR A 245 -5.01 13.28 21.66
C THR A 245 -3.53 12.95 21.39
N VAL A 246 -2.63 13.32 22.31
CA VAL A 246 -1.20 12.95 22.21
C VAL A 246 -1.05 11.43 22.17
N ALA A 247 -1.72 10.71 23.07
CA ALA A 247 -1.66 9.25 23.11
C ALA A 247 -2.20 8.62 21.81
N ASN A 248 -3.33 9.08 21.28
CA ASN A 248 -3.91 8.59 20.03
C ASN A 248 -2.98 8.82 18.83
N ASN A 249 -2.35 9.99 18.74
CA ASN A 249 -1.43 10.30 17.65
C ASN A 249 -0.14 9.47 17.74
N GLN A 250 0.33 9.16 18.95
CA GLN A 250 1.46 8.24 19.17
C GLN A 250 1.14 6.81 18.71
N GLU A 251 -0.08 6.33 18.97
CA GLU A 251 -0.55 5.03 18.45
C GLU A 251 -0.67 5.03 16.92
N ALA A 252 -1.15 6.12 16.32
CA ALA A 252 -1.20 6.26 14.86
C ALA A 252 0.21 6.17 14.23
N LEU A 253 1.24 6.75 14.87
CA LEU A 253 2.62 6.61 14.38
C LEU A 253 3.15 5.18 14.59
N ALA A 254 2.74 4.52 15.68
CA ALA A 254 3.09 3.14 15.96
C ALA A 254 2.47 2.18 14.93
N GLU A 255 1.27 2.46 14.40
CA GLU A 255 0.66 1.69 13.31
C GLU A 255 1.56 1.65 12.07
N ILE A 256 2.19 2.77 11.72
CA ILE A 256 3.05 2.91 10.54
C ILE A 256 4.46 2.34 10.81
N THR A 257 5.05 2.68 11.96
CA THR A 257 6.45 2.37 12.30
C THR A 257 6.63 1.03 13.01
N GLY A 258 5.56 0.44 13.53
CA GLY A 258 5.57 -0.78 14.34
C GLY A 258 6.19 -0.62 15.73
N VAL A 259 6.43 0.61 16.21
CA VAL A 259 7.00 0.91 17.54
C VAL A 259 6.35 2.17 18.09
N ILE A 260 5.91 2.14 19.35
CA ILE A 260 5.40 3.33 20.04
C ILE A 260 6.58 4.27 20.35
N GLN A 261 6.54 5.47 19.78
CA GLN A 261 7.52 6.52 20.03
C GLN A 261 6.93 7.56 20.98
N LYS A 262 7.46 7.63 22.21
CA LYS A 262 6.95 8.55 23.25
C LYS A 262 7.68 9.89 23.33
N ASN A 263 8.92 9.94 22.83
CA ASN A 263 9.78 11.11 22.94
C ASN A 263 10.21 11.55 21.54
N LEU A 264 9.57 12.60 21.03
CA LEU A 264 9.89 13.19 19.73
C LEU A 264 10.71 14.47 19.95
N ILE A 265 11.44 14.87 18.92
CA ILE A 265 12.19 16.12 18.95
C ILE A 265 11.21 17.27 18.66
N PRO A 266 11.03 18.25 19.57
CA PRO A 266 10.08 19.33 19.36
C PRO A 266 10.52 20.24 18.22
N MET A 267 9.55 20.88 17.56
CA MET A 267 9.84 21.84 16.50
C MET A 267 10.38 23.17 17.05
N ARG A 268 11.22 23.87 16.28
CA ARG A 268 11.64 25.23 16.62
C ARG A 268 10.42 26.16 16.67
N TYR A 269 10.49 27.15 17.56
CA TYR A 269 9.40 28.13 17.70
C TYR A 269 9.24 28.97 16.42
N ASP A 270 10.34 29.39 15.81
CA ASP A 270 10.34 30.12 14.55
C ASP A 270 10.79 29.20 13.41
N ILE A 271 9.94 29.06 12.40
CA ILE A 271 10.21 28.29 11.19
C ILE A 271 10.27 29.25 9.98
N PRO A 272 11.16 28.99 9.00
CA PRO A 272 11.23 29.83 7.81
C PRO A 272 9.97 29.64 6.96
N LEU A 273 9.16 30.69 6.83
CA LEU A 273 7.98 30.71 5.97
C LEU A 273 8.38 31.10 4.54
N THR A 274 8.72 30.10 3.72
CA THR A 274 9.15 30.30 2.34
C THR A 274 8.00 30.11 1.36
N LYS A 275 7.85 31.04 0.41
CA LYS A 275 6.91 30.86 -0.70
C LYS A 275 7.36 29.72 -1.63
N PRO A 276 6.44 28.98 -2.26
CA PRO A 276 6.78 28.02 -3.30
C PRO A 276 7.60 28.70 -4.41
N MET A 277 8.70 28.07 -4.81
CA MET A 277 9.52 28.52 -5.94
C MET A 277 9.38 27.51 -7.09
N PRO A 278 8.96 27.93 -8.30
CA PRO A 278 8.55 29.29 -8.69
C PRO A 278 7.22 29.72 -8.06
N ASN A 279 7.05 31.01 -7.75
CA ASN A 279 5.80 31.56 -7.22
C ASN A 279 4.79 31.82 -8.35
N ASN A 280 4.50 30.77 -9.13
CA ASN A 280 3.55 30.79 -10.23
C ASN A 280 2.80 29.45 -10.25
N ILE A 281 1.49 29.52 -10.05
CA ILE A 281 0.61 28.35 -9.94
C ILE A 281 0.61 27.47 -11.20
N ASP A 282 0.71 28.06 -12.39
CA ASP A 282 0.64 27.32 -13.66
C ASP A 282 1.90 26.49 -13.90
N ASN A 283 3.06 26.92 -13.38
CA ASN A 283 4.28 26.12 -13.41
C ASN A 283 4.15 24.85 -12.52
N TRP A 284 3.47 24.96 -11.37
CA TRP A 284 3.18 23.81 -10.50
C TRP A 284 2.19 22.85 -11.15
N VAL A 285 1.13 23.36 -11.79
CA VAL A 285 0.19 22.54 -12.56
C VAL A 285 0.89 21.82 -13.70
N ALA A 286 1.73 22.51 -14.48
CA ALA A 286 2.49 21.90 -15.56
C ALA A 286 3.45 20.81 -15.05
N ALA A 287 4.08 21.03 -13.90
CA ALA A 287 4.91 20.02 -13.25
C ALA A 287 4.08 18.80 -12.78
N ALA A 288 2.91 19.03 -12.19
CA ALA A 288 2.00 17.96 -11.75
C ALA A 288 1.47 17.11 -12.92
N LEU A 289 1.08 17.74 -14.03
CA LEU A 289 0.64 17.01 -15.22
C LEU A 289 1.73 16.12 -15.83
N LYS A 290 3.00 16.40 -15.56
CA LYS A 290 4.15 15.62 -16.06
C LYS A 290 4.68 14.61 -15.05
N GLY A 291 4.70 14.97 -13.77
CA GLY A 291 5.41 14.24 -12.72
C GLY A 291 4.54 13.42 -11.77
N ASN A 292 3.23 13.67 -11.72
CA ASN A 292 2.34 12.98 -10.79
C ASN A 292 2.23 11.47 -11.09
N PRO A 293 2.64 10.57 -10.17
CA PRO A 293 2.62 9.13 -10.42
C PRO A 293 1.20 8.57 -10.59
N ALA A 294 0.20 9.11 -9.88
CA ALA A 294 -1.19 8.64 -10.01
C ALA A 294 -1.78 9.00 -11.39
N LEU A 295 -1.44 10.18 -11.93
CA LEU A 295 -1.82 10.56 -13.29
C LEU A 295 -1.10 9.69 -14.35
N ALA A 296 0.17 9.36 -14.11
CA ALA A 296 0.92 8.45 -14.98
C ALA A 296 0.29 7.05 -14.99
N SER A 297 -0.12 6.52 -13.83
CA SER A 297 -0.85 5.26 -13.73
C SER A 297 -2.15 5.28 -14.54
N ALA A 298 -2.98 6.31 -14.37
CA ALA A 298 -4.23 6.47 -15.13
C ALA A 298 -4.02 6.56 -16.66
N ARG A 299 -2.89 7.13 -17.10
CA ARG A 299 -2.50 7.13 -18.52
C ARG A 299 -2.18 5.72 -19.02
N TYR A 300 -1.39 4.96 -18.26
CA TYR A 300 -1.07 3.59 -18.62
C TYR A 300 -2.30 2.67 -18.60
N ASP A 301 -3.27 2.91 -17.72
CA ASP A 301 -4.57 2.21 -17.74
C ASP A 301 -5.38 2.49 -19.02
N GLN A 302 -5.34 3.73 -19.52
CA GLN A 302 -5.93 4.07 -20.80
C GLN A 302 -5.24 3.31 -21.95
N ASP A 303 -3.91 3.27 -21.97
CA ASP A 303 -3.14 2.54 -22.98
C ASP A 303 -3.42 1.03 -22.93
N ALA A 304 -3.44 0.44 -21.75
CA ALA A 304 -3.79 -0.97 -21.54
C ALA A 304 -5.24 -1.28 -21.96
N GLY A 305 -6.16 -0.34 -21.74
CA GLY A 305 -7.54 -0.41 -22.22
C GLY A 305 -7.63 -0.41 -23.74
N ASN A 306 -6.83 0.41 -24.42
CA ASN A 306 -6.76 0.44 -25.88
C ASN A 306 -6.21 -0.88 -26.45
N ASP A 307 -5.18 -1.45 -25.86
CA ASP A 307 -4.67 -2.76 -26.28
C ASP A 307 -5.67 -3.89 -25.99
N ALA A 308 -6.49 -3.79 -24.95
CA ALA A 308 -7.59 -4.73 -24.68
C ALA A 308 -8.59 -4.81 -25.84
N VAL A 309 -8.90 -3.67 -26.46
CA VAL A 309 -9.74 -3.62 -27.68
C VAL A 309 -9.06 -4.37 -28.82
N GLY A 310 -7.74 -4.21 -28.96
CA GLY A 310 -6.93 -4.96 -29.91
C GLY A 310 -6.97 -6.47 -29.68
N ILE A 311 -6.87 -6.93 -28.43
CA ILE A 311 -7.01 -8.34 -28.07
C ILE A 311 -8.37 -8.88 -28.52
N ALA A 312 -9.46 -8.16 -28.19
CA ALA A 312 -10.82 -8.54 -28.58
C ALA A 312 -11.03 -8.54 -30.11
N ALA A 313 -10.42 -7.60 -30.83
CA ALA A 313 -10.44 -7.56 -32.29
C ALA A 313 -9.69 -8.76 -32.92
N GLY A 314 -8.77 -9.39 -32.19
CA GLY A 314 -8.07 -10.59 -32.63
C GLY A 314 -8.97 -11.78 -32.91
N ALA A 315 -10.17 -11.84 -32.32
CA ALA A 315 -11.14 -12.91 -32.58
C ALA A 315 -11.60 -12.98 -34.05
N PHE A 316 -11.54 -11.86 -34.78
CA PHE A 316 -11.92 -11.77 -36.19
C PHE A 316 -10.78 -12.14 -37.17
N ILE A 317 -9.57 -12.33 -36.65
CA ILE A 317 -8.38 -12.61 -37.44
C ILE A 317 -8.04 -14.10 -37.30
N PRO A 318 -7.71 -14.82 -38.40
CA PRO A 318 -7.33 -16.21 -38.30
C PRO A 318 -6.04 -16.40 -37.49
N THR A 319 -5.99 -17.45 -36.68
CA THR A 319 -4.77 -17.89 -35.99
C THR A 319 -4.10 -19.02 -36.76
N LEU A 320 -2.78 -19.12 -36.66
CA LEU A 320 -1.97 -20.16 -37.26
C LEU A 320 -1.09 -20.79 -36.18
N ASP A 321 -1.28 -22.09 -35.95
CA ASP A 321 -0.57 -22.84 -34.91
C ASP A 321 0.06 -24.10 -35.52
N GLY A 322 1.30 -24.39 -35.11
CA GLY A 322 1.99 -25.63 -35.44
C GLY A 322 1.91 -26.59 -34.25
N THR A 323 1.53 -27.83 -34.50
CA THR A 323 1.46 -28.88 -33.49
C THR A 323 2.32 -30.07 -33.90
N ALA A 324 3.05 -30.63 -32.94
CA ALA A 324 3.77 -31.89 -33.09
C ALA A 324 3.38 -32.82 -31.95
N THR A 325 2.97 -34.04 -32.27
CA THR A 325 2.45 -35.00 -31.31
C THR A 325 3.23 -36.30 -31.41
N TYR A 326 3.60 -36.83 -30.24
CA TYR A 326 4.16 -38.17 -30.06
C TYR A 326 3.23 -38.94 -29.14
N THR A 327 2.62 -40.01 -29.64
CA THR A 327 1.66 -40.81 -28.87
C THR A 327 2.08 -42.27 -28.88
N ARG A 328 2.13 -42.87 -27.70
CA ARG A 328 2.26 -44.30 -27.50
C ARG A 328 1.02 -44.81 -26.78
N ALA A 329 0.34 -45.77 -27.38
CA ALA A 329 -0.79 -46.44 -26.75
C ALA A 329 -0.52 -47.94 -26.67
N ALA A 330 -1.04 -48.57 -25.62
CA ALA A 330 -1.02 -50.01 -25.46
C ALA A 330 -2.38 -50.48 -24.93
N SER A 331 -2.87 -51.60 -25.45
CA SER A 331 -4.08 -52.26 -24.94
C SER A 331 -3.84 -53.76 -24.82
N ASN A 332 -4.48 -54.38 -23.84
CA ASN A 332 -4.45 -55.83 -23.64
C ASN A 332 -5.76 -56.50 -24.08
N ALA A 333 -6.36 -55.99 -25.17
CA ALA A 333 -7.54 -56.61 -25.76
C ALA A 333 -7.23 -58.05 -26.19
N SER A 334 -8.04 -58.98 -25.72
CA SER A 334 -7.93 -60.43 -25.87
C SER A 334 -8.24 -60.94 -27.28
N ALA A 335 -9.05 -60.23 -28.09
CA ALA A 335 -9.39 -60.69 -29.45
C ALA A 335 -8.27 -60.49 -30.49
N ALA A 336 -7.31 -59.58 -30.25
CA ALA A 336 -6.24 -59.22 -31.20
C ALA A 336 -4.81 -59.35 -30.61
N GLY A 337 -4.67 -59.84 -29.37
CA GLY A 337 -3.41 -59.85 -28.61
C GLY A 337 -3.04 -58.48 -28.05
N ALA A 338 -2.01 -58.43 -27.19
CA ALA A 338 -1.49 -57.17 -26.65
C ALA A 338 -1.04 -56.27 -27.82
N GLN A 339 -1.73 -55.15 -28.01
CA GLN A 339 -1.46 -54.21 -29.09
C GLN A 339 -0.70 -53.03 -28.55
N SER A 340 0.38 -52.64 -29.22
CA SER A 340 1.08 -51.38 -28.96
C SER A 340 1.15 -50.60 -30.26
N SER A 341 0.73 -49.34 -30.20
CA SER A 341 0.85 -48.41 -31.30
C SER A 341 1.74 -47.24 -30.92
N LEU A 342 2.51 -46.78 -31.90
CA LEU A 342 3.32 -45.58 -31.84
C LEU A 342 2.88 -44.68 -33.00
N ALA A 343 2.49 -43.46 -32.69
CA ALA A 343 2.11 -42.45 -33.66
C ALA A 343 2.93 -41.19 -33.46
N GLN A 344 3.44 -40.63 -34.55
CA GLN A 344 4.12 -39.35 -34.58
C GLN A 344 3.49 -38.52 -35.70
N SER A 345 3.10 -37.28 -35.40
CA SER A 345 2.53 -36.40 -36.41
C SER A 345 2.97 -34.95 -36.18
N GLY A 346 3.09 -34.22 -37.28
CA GLY A 346 3.23 -32.76 -37.29
C GLY A 346 2.12 -32.18 -38.14
N GLN A 347 1.47 -31.12 -37.65
CA GLN A 347 0.37 -30.45 -38.33
C GLN A 347 0.55 -28.93 -38.22
N LEU A 348 0.18 -28.23 -39.29
CA LEU A 348 -0.05 -26.80 -39.27
C LEU A 348 -1.56 -26.58 -39.39
N SER A 349 -2.16 -25.90 -38.41
CA SER A 349 -3.59 -25.63 -38.38
C SER A 349 -3.84 -24.13 -38.42
N ALA A 350 -4.69 -23.70 -39.36
CA ALA A 350 -5.23 -22.35 -39.39
C ALA A 350 -6.69 -22.39 -38.90
N THR A 351 -7.01 -21.57 -37.89
CA THR A 351 -8.36 -21.51 -37.31
C THR A 351 -8.94 -20.12 -37.55
N TRP A 352 -10.13 -20.06 -38.15
CA TRP A 352 -10.84 -18.80 -38.39
C TRP A 352 -12.29 -18.91 -37.90
N ASN A 353 -12.64 -18.07 -36.92
CA ASN A 353 -14.00 -17.90 -36.46
C ASN A 353 -14.79 -17.06 -37.49
N LEU A 354 -15.60 -17.72 -38.31
CA LEU A 354 -16.46 -17.02 -39.28
C LEU A 354 -17.72 -16.45 -38.62
N PHE A 355 -18.31 -17.19 -37.68
CA PHE A 355 -19.49 -16.76 -36.94
C PHE A 355 -19.64 -17.52 -35.62
N GLN A 356 -19.64 -16.81 -34.49
CA GLN A 356 -19.87 -17.37 -33.15
C GLN A 356 -21.16 -16.83 -32.49
N GLY A 357 -22.25 -16.72 -33.25
CA GLY A 357 -23.54 -16.27 -32.68
C GLY A 357 -23.52 -14.81 -32.16
N GLY A 358 -22.59 -13.98 -32.65
CA GLY A 358 -22.42 -12.59 -32.23
C GLY A 358 -21.55 -12.37 -30.97
N ALA A 359 -21.03 -13.43 -30.35
CA ALA A 359 -20.19 -13.33 -29.14
C ALA A 359 -18.95 -12.44 -29.35
N ASP A 360 -18.18 -12.68 -30.42
CA ASP A 360 -16.97 -11.91 -30.73
C ASP A 360 -17.25 -10.41 -30.89
N TYR A 361 -18.36 -10.06 -31.53
CA TYR A 361 -18.79 -8.67 -31.68
C TYR A 361 -19.19 -8.03 -30.34
N ALA A 362 -19.91 -8.77 -29.49
CA ALA A 362 -20.26 -8.31 -28.16
C ALA A 362 -19.02 -8.09 -27.28
N THR A 363 -18.04 -9.02 -27.29
CA THR A 363 -16.76 -8.87 -26.56
C THR A 363 -15.95 -7.69 -27.06
N TYR A 364 -15.87 -7.48 -28.38
CA TYR A 364 -15.23 -6.30 -28.96
C TYR A 364 -15.90 -4.99 -28.51
N LYS A 365 -17.24 -4.95 -28.53
CA LYS A 365 -18.00 -3.78 -28.06
C LYS A 365 -17.82 -3.54 -26.57
N GLN A 366 -17.85 -4.58 -25.75
CA GLN A 366 -17.57 -4.50 -24.31
C GLN A 366 -16.20 -3.89 -24.05
N ALA A 367 -15.13 -4.44 -24.67
CA ALA A 367 -13.78 -3.90 -24.55
C ALA A 367 -13.70 -2.44 -25.01
N SER A 368 -14.40 -2.08 -26.09
CA SER A 368 -14.46 -0.70 -26.60
C SER A 368 -15.11 0.26 -25.60
N TYR A 369 -16.17 -0.16 -24.90
CA TYR A 369 -16.81 0.66 -23.86
C TYR A 369 -15.94 0.77 -22.60
N THR A 370 -15.25 -0.32 -22.22
CA THR A 370 -14.28 -0.28 -21.12
C THR A 370 -13.11 0.68 -21.41
N ALA A 371 -12.58 0.68 -22.64
CA ALA A 371 -11.54 1.63 -23.07
C ALA A 371 -12.03 3.10 -23.05
N LYS A 372 -13.30 3.34 -23.39
CA LYS A 372 -13.91 4.67 -23.24
C LYS A 372 -14.03 5.09 -21.77
N ALA A 373 -14.31 4.14 -20.87
CA ALA A 373 -14.34 4.40 -19.44
C ALA A 373 -12.94 4.74 -18.90
N THR A 374 -11.89 3.99 -19.27
CA THR A 374 -10.51 4.30 -18.84
C THR A 374 -10.04 5.66 -19.37
N ALA A 375 -10.37 6.02 -20.62
CA ALA A 375 -10.09 7.35 -21.16
C ALA A 375 -10.81 8.48 -20.39
N SER A 376 -12.07 8.26 -19.98
CA SER A 376 -12.81 9.23 -19.17
C SER A 376 -12.24 9.35 -17.75
N ASN A 377 -11.80 8.23 -17.17
CA ASN A 377 -11.13 8.22 -15.87
C ASN A 377 -9.79 8.98 -15.92
N TYR A 378 -9.00 8.83 -16.98
CA TYR A 378 -7.78 9.62 -17.19
C TYR A 378 -8.07 11.13 -17.18
N VAL A 379 -9.08 11.58 -17.93
CA VAL A 379 -9.48 13.00 -17.95
C VAL A 379 -9.96 13.48 -16.58
N ASN A 380 -10.69 12.64 -15.83
CA ASN A 380 -11.10 12.97 -14.47
C ASN A 380 -9.90 13.13 -13.53
N THR A 381 -8.94 12.20 -13.58
CA THR A 381 -7.70 12.26 -12.80
C THR A 381 -6.89 13.50 -13.17
N GLU A 382 -6.75 13.83 -14.46
CA GLU A 382 -6.06 15.04 -14.94
C GLU A 382 -6.68 16.32 -14.36
N ARG A 383 -8.00 16.44 -14.39
CA ARG A 383 -8.74 17.57 -13.82
C ARG A 383 -8.64 17.63 -12.29
N SER A 384 -8.70 16.47 -11.64
CA SER A 384 -8.56 16.36 -10.19
C SER A 384 -7.15 16.78 -9.75
N THR A 385 -6.10 16.28 -10.39
CA THR A 385 -4.71 16.69 -10.16
C THR A 385 -4.54 18.18 -10.38
N THR A 386 -5.06 18.73 -11.48
CA THR A 386 -5.00 20.18 -11.74
C THR A 386 -5.67 21.00 -10.63
N THR A 387 -6.86 20.58 -10.21
CA THR A 387 -7.62 21.28 -9.17
C THR A 387 -6.91 21.20 -7.82
N LYS A 388 -6.45 20.01 -7.44
CA LYS A 388 -5.74 19.75 -6.19
C LYS A 388 -4.45 20.55 -6.10
N THR A 389 -3.63 20.54 -7.16
CA THR A 389 -2.37 21.30 -7.18
C THR A 389 -2.61 22.81 -7.07
N ARG A 390 -3.68 23.31 -7.67
CA ARG A 390 -4.08 24.72 -7.51
C ARG A 390 -4.50 25.02 -6.08
N GLN A 391 -5.30 24.15 -5.46
CA GLN A 391 -5.74 24.29 -4.07
C GLN A 391 -4.55 24.26 -3.11
N ASP A 392 -3.67 23.27 -3.22
CA ASP A 392 -2.50 23.12 -2.35
C ASP A 392 -1.55 24.32 -2.49
N PHE A 393 -1.35 24.84 -3.71
CA PHE A 393 -0.57 26.07 -3.92
C PHE A 393 -1.18 27.29 -3.21
N LEU A 394 -2.50 27.46 -3.31
CA LEU A 394 -3.21 28.55 -2.63
C LEU A 394 -3.18 28.37 -1.11
N SER A 395 -3.29 27.13 -0.61
CA SER A 395 -3.18 26.81 0.81
C SER A 395 -1.81 27.18 1.37
N VAL A 396 -0.72 26.86 0.65
CA VAL A 396 0.64 27.27 1.09
C VAL A 396 0.78 28.80 1.15
N ILE A 397 0.26 29.54 0.16
CA ILE A 397 0.32 31.01 0.16
C ILE A 397 -0.52 31.59 1.31
N ALA A 398 -1.75 31.10 1.49
CA ALA A 398 -2.64 31.52 2.55
C ALA A 398 -2.04 31.21 3.93
N GLY A 399 -1.44 30.02 4.07
CA GLY A 399 -0.77 29.53 5.28
C GLY A 399 0.33 30.47 5.77
N ILE A 400 1.11 31.07 4.87
CA ILE A 400 2.12 32.07 5.25
C ILE A 400 1.46 33.29 5.91
N GLY A 401 0.33 33.75 5.38
CA GLY A 401 -0.43 34.87 5.93
C GLY A 401 -1.07 34.52 7.28
N THR A 402 -1.70 33.34 7.39
CA THR A 402 -2.38 32.91 8.61
C THR A 402 -1.40 32.68 9.75
N VAL A 403 -0.27 32.02 9.51
CA VAL A 403 0.77 31.79 10.55
C VAL A 403 1.27 33.13 11.11
N ASN A 404 1.54 34.11 10.25
CA ASN A 404 1.98 35.44 10.70
C ASN A 404 0.88 36.19 11.47
N ALA A 405 -0.37 36.13 11.02
CA ALA A 405 -1.49 36.76 11.71
C ALA A 405 -1.73 36.17 13.10
N TYR A 406 -1.71 34.83 13.24
CA TYR A 406 -1.85 34.18 14.54
C TYR A 406 -0.63 34.39 15.46
N LYS A 407 0.59 34.47 14.90
CA LYS A 407 1.78 34.87 15.66
C LYS A 407 1.57 36.24 16.31
N GLN A 408 1.07 37.22 15.55
CA GLN A 408 0.75 38.54 16.08
C GLN A 408 -0.44 38.51 17.06
N ALA A 409 -1.44 37.66 16.81
CA ALA A 409 -2.58 37.50 17.71
C ALA A 409 -2.14 36.97 19.09
N VAL A 410 -1.17 36.05 19.15
CA VAL A 410 -0.58 35.59 20.42
C VAL A 410 0.06 36.77 21.17
N ILE A 411 0.90 37.57 20.52
CA ILE A 411 1.56 38.73 21.13
C ILE A 411 0.52 39.72 21.67
N SER A 412 -0.51 40.03 20.88
CA SER A 412 -1.59 40.93 21.28
C SER A 412 -2.42 40.38 22.45
N SER A 413 -2.75 39.08 22.42
CA SER A 413 -3.49 38.41 23.50
C SER A 413 -2.69 38.34 24.79
N GLU A 414 -1.37 38.15 24.73
CA GLU A 414 -0.48 38.21 25.91
C GLU A 414 -0.44 39.61 26.52
N SER A 415 -0.32 40.65 25.69
CA SER A 415 -0.37 42.04 26.17
C SER A 415 -1.74 42.36 26.79
N SER A 416 -2.82 41.95 26.14
CA SER A 416 -4.19 42.15 26.63
C SER A 416 -4.40 41.47 27.98
N LEU A 417 -3.93 40.22 28.14
CA LEU A 417 -4.02 39.50 29.41
C LEU A 417 -3.30 40.26 30.53
N LYS A 418 -2.08 40.74 30.28
CA LYS A 418 -1.32 41.54 31.26
C LYS A 418 -2.07 42.81 31.68
N SER A 419 -2.70 43.50 30.72
CA SER A 419 -3.51 44.69 31.00
C SER A 419 -4.74 44.38 31.86
N PHE A 420 -5.49 43.32 31.53
CA PHE A 420 -6.66 42.91 32.32
C PHE A 420 -6.26 42.42 33.72
N GLN A 421 -5.14 41.69 33.85
CA GLN A 421 -4.62 41.28 35.15
C GLN A 421 -4.23 42.48 36.03
N ALA A 422 -3.56 43.49 35.45
CA ALA A 422 -3.22 44.71 36.16
C ALA A 422 -4.49 45.50 36.57
N GLY A 423 -5.47 45.63 35.67
CA GLY A 423 -6.75 46.27 35.94
C GLY A 423 -7.55 45.55 37.04
N TYR A 424 -7.55 44.22 37.04
CA TYR A 424 -8.21 43.42 38.08
C TYR A 424 -7.50 43.54 39.43
N ALA A 425 -6.17 43.68 39.43
CA ALA A 425 -5.41 43.89 40.65
C ALA A 425 -5.81 45.19 41.36
N VAL A 426 -6.11 46.27 40.60
CA VAL A 426 -6.52 47.59 41.10
C VAL A 426 -8.05 47.80 41.12
N GLY A 427 -8.85 46.81 40.72
CA GLY A 427 -10.31 46.85 40.76
C GLY A 427 -10.99 47.61 39.62
N THR A 428 -10.28 47.97 38.54
CA THR A 428 -10.86 48.63 37.36
C THR A 428 -11.40 47.63 36.32
N GLU A 429 -11.12 46.35 36.49
CA GLU A 429 -11.56 45.26 35.60
C GLU A 429 -12.19 44.13 36.40
N THR A 430 -13.04 43.33 35.76
CA THR A 430 -13.71 42.18 36.40
C THR A 430 -12.92 40.89 36.22
N ILE A 431 -13.14 39.90 37.09
CA ILE A 431 -12.52 38.58 36.96
C ILE A 431 -12.90 37.91 35.63
N VAL A 432 -14.12 38.13 35.14
CA VAL A 432 -14.61 37.59 33.86
C VAL A 432 -13.74 38.07 32.71
N ASN A 433 -13.36 39.35 32.69
CA ASN A 433 -12.46 39.90 31.66
C ASN A 433 -11.07 39.26 31.69
N VAL A 434 -10.55 38.91 32.89
CA VAL A 434 -9.28 38.19 33.03
C VAL A 434 -9.41 36.75 32.50
N LEU A 435 -10.49 36.04 32.87
CA LEU A 435 -10.75 34.67 32.42
C LEU A 435 -10.92 34.60 30.89
N ASP A 436 -11.66 35.55 30.31
CA ASP A 436 -11.82 35.67 28.86
C ASP A 436 -10.49 35.97 28.15
N ALA A 437 -9.65 36.84 28.73
CA ALA A 437 -8.33 37.13 28.19
C ALA A 437 -7.37 35.92 28.27
N GLN A 438 -7.43 35.13 29.35
CA GLN A 438 -6.67 33.88 29.48
C GLN A 438 -7.10 32.87 28.41
N LYS A 439 -8.41 32.67 28.26
CA LYS A 439 -8.97 31.79 27.22
C LYS A 439 -8.55 32.24 25.82
N LYS A 440 -8.65 33.54 25.53
CA LYS A 440 -8.24 34.09 24.23
C LYS A 440 -6.76 33.89 23.93
N LEU A 441 -5.90 33.97 24.95
CA LEU A 441 -4.48 33.65 24.81
C LEU A 441 -4.27 32.16 24.50
N PHE A 442 -4.94 31.27 25.24
CA PHE A 442 -4.91 29.83 24.96
C PHE A 442 -5.37 29.52 23.53
N ASP A 443 -6.52 30.05 23.09
CA ASP A 443 -7.07 29.86 21.75
C ASP A 443 -6.11 30.38 20.67
N SER A 444 -5.48 31.54 20.91
CA SER A 444 -4.49 32.13 19.98
C SER A 444 -3.24 31.25 19.86
N ARG A 445 -2.77 30.66 20.96
CA ARG A 445 -1.60 29.76 20.98
C ARG A 445 -1.90 28.45 20.29
N SER A 446 -3.05 27.84 20.56
CA SER A 446 -3.49 26.60 19.88
C SER A 446 -3.63 26.84 18.37
N SER A 447 -4.32 27.93 17.97
CA SER A 447 -4.45 28.29 16.55
C SER A 447 -3.11 28.54 15.87
N TYR A 448 -2.18 29.24 16.53
CA TYR A 448 -0.83 29.45 15.97
C TYR A 448 -0.08 28.13 15.77
N ALA A 449 -0.12 27.23 16.75
CA ALA A 449 0.50 25.91 16.65
C ALA A 449 -0.10 25.11 15.48
N GLN A 450 -1.43 25.01 15.40
CA GLN A 450 -2.13 24.32 14.31
C GLN A 450 -1.73 24.86 12.94
N GLN A 451 -1.79 26.18 12.73
CA GLN A 451 -1.46 26.78 11.43
C GLN A 451 0.01 26.58 11.05
N LYS A 452 0.92 26.58 12.04
CA LYS A 452 2.34 26.30 11.83
C LYS A 452 2.56 24.91 11.24
N TYR A 453 1.94 23.88 11.81
CA TYR A 453 2.07 22.51 11.33
C TYR A 453 1.34 22.30 9.99
N GLN A 454 0.14 22.89 9.83
CA GLN A 454 -0.64 22.83 8.58
C GLN A 454 0.14 23.40 7.39
N TYR A 455 0.85 24.53 7.57
CA TYR A 455 1.69 25.09 6.50
C TYR A 455 2.77 24.12 6.00
N ILE A 456 3.38 23.35 6.91
CA ILE A 456 4.41 22.35 6.56
C ILE A 456 3.77 21.21 5.76
N ILE A 457 2.62 20.73 6.22
CA ILE A 457 1.83 19.69 5.55
C ILE A 457 1.42 20.13 4.15
N ASP A 458 0.87 21.34 3.99
CA ASP A 458 0.46 21.89 2.69
C ASP A 458 1.65 21.99 1.73
N THR A 459 2.83 22.35 2.25
CA THR A 459 4.07 22.41 1.45
C THR A 459 4.50 21.03 0.96
N LEU A 460 4.32 19.99 1.79
CA LEU A 460 4.59 18.61 1.39
C LEU A 460 3.54 18.08 0.39
N ASN A 461 2.26 18.39 0.60
CA ASN A 461 1.18 18.02 -0.32
C ASN A 461 1.39 18.61 -1.71
N LEU A 462 1.75 19.89 -1.81
CA LEU A 462 2.07 20.54 -3.08
C LEU A 462 3.23 19.83 -3.83
N LYS A 463 4.24 19.34 -3.11
CA LYS A 463 5.33 18.58 -3.73
C LYS A 463 4.91 17.17 -4.15
N ALA A 464 4.08 16.51 -3.35
CA ALA A 464 3.52 15.20 -3.70
C ALA A 464 2.66 15.29 -4.96
N ASP A 465 1.88 16.35 -5.08
CA ASP A 465 1.05 16.65 -6.26
C ASP A 465 1.87 16.75 -7.54
N THR A 466 3.09 17.30 -7.46
CA THR A 466 4.03 17.33 -8.60
C THR A 466 4.82 16.05 -8.82
N GLY A 467 4.69 15.07 -7.92
CA GLY A 467 5.52 13.87 -7.91
C GLY A 467 6.99 14.13 -7.55
N SER A 468 7.32 15.33 -7.03
CA SER A 468 8.69 15.71 -6.69
C SER A 468 9.06 15.50 -5.21
N LEU A 469 8.10 15.02 -4.41
CA LEU A 469 8.31 14.76 -2.99
C LEU A 469 9.39 13.71 -2.76
N ALA A 470 10.49 14.13 -2.13
CA ALA A 470 11.65 13.30 -1.89
C ALA A 470 12.07 13.29 -0.42
N ILE A 471 12.95 12.35 -0.06
CA ILE A 471 13.53 12.26 1.29
C ILE A 471 14.29 13.54 1.69
N ASP A 472 14.84 14.27 0.71
CA ASP A 472 15.54 15.53 0.97
C ASP A 472 14.60 16.63 1.47
N ASP A 473 13.31 16.54 1.18
CA ASP A 473 12.31 17.45 1.74
C ASP A 473 12.05 17.14 3.21
N LEU A 474 12.03 15.85 3.58
CA LEU A 474 12.01 15.46 5.00
C LEU A 474 13.25 15.95 5.73
N LYS A 475 14.44 15.90 5.12
CA LYS A 475 15.69 16.42 5.73
C LYS A 475 15.62 17.92 5.99
N LYS A 476 15.02 18.68 5.07
CA LYS A 476 14.79 20.13 5.25
C LYS A 476 13.87 20.39 6.45
N ILE A 477 12.77 19.65 6.58
CA ILE A 477 11.87 19.78 7.74
C ILE A 477 12.57 19.33 9.02
N ASN A 478 13.37 18.26 8.97
CA ASN A 478 14.16 17.78 10.10
C ASN A 478 15.12 18.85 10.63
N SER A 479 15.66 19.70 9.75
CA SER A 479 16.51 20.83 10.14
C SER A 479 15.78 21.94 10.92
N TRP A 480 14.44 21.94 10.87
CA TRP A 480 13.59 22.86 11.64
C TRP A 480 13.19 22.30 13.01
N LEU A 481 13.57 21.07 13.31
CA LEU A 481 13.45 20.51 14.66
C LEU A 481 14.52 21.11 15.58
N GLN A 482 14.21 21.25 16.86
CA GLN A 482 15.18 21.74 17.84
C GLN A 482 16.25 20.68 18.03
N VAL A 483 17.51 20.98 17.74
CA VAL A 483 18.60 20.09 18.16
C VAL A 483 18.61 20.11 19.68
N LYS A 484 18.11 19.03 20.29
CA LYS A 484 18.22 18.83 21.73
C LYS A 484 19.71 18.60 22.00
N HIS A 485 20.43 19.66 22.36
CA HIS A 485 21.75 19.47 22.95
C HIS A 485 21.53 18.68 24.24
N SER A 486 22.03 17.44 24.21
CA SER A 486 22.02 16.48 25.31
C SER A 486 22.73 17.02 26.55
#